data_AF-A0A939Z4B4-F1
#
_entry.id   AF-A0A939Z4B4-F1
#
_cell.length_a   1.000
_cell.length_b   1.000
_cell.length_c   1.000
_cell.angle_alpha   90.00
_cell.angle_beta   90.00
_cell.angle_gamma   90.00
#
_symmetry.space_group_name_H-M   'P 1'
#
loop_
_entity.id
_entity.type
_entity.pdbx_description
1 polymer ?
#
loop_
_entity_poly.entity_id
_entity_poly.type
_entity_poly.pdbx_seq_one_letter_code
_entity_poly.pdbx_strand_id
1 'polypeptide(L)'
;MCAKHAKDNFGMATSHIPDNYNPEFCSFVEQQKKLYKQYSGCLLGFGIVSSIPEYDDIEKRWYSNIEQLRMFKSPIFIDDFKSFIIINRTNSITYLNDNQWEQLKWLIHQKNPVLFKKASIPNADVLNREFNESVNKAISKPLEQLKKEAKKSSSHSTASTVRTNIYHRNPIIAAYVKKRANGYCQLCGLKAPFVDQYGEPYLECHHIDWLSNGGMDSPDNCVALCPNCHRKMHIINDSNDINTLKSKAL
;
A
#
# COMPACT_ATOMS: atom_id res chain seq x y z
N MET A 1 -0.05 -28.19 -2.76
CA MET A 1 -0.26 -28.21 -1.30
C MET A 1 0.08 -26.83 -0.77
N CYS A 2 -0.81 -26.10 -0.09
CA CYS A 2 -0.45 -24.76 0.41
C CYS A 2 0.57 -24.89 1.55
N ALA A 3 1.40 -23.86 1.77
CA ALA A 3 2.46 -23.87 2.78
C ALA A 3 1.94 -24.24 4.19
N LYS A 4 0.71 -23.83 4.52
CA LYS A 4 0.06 -24.16 5.80
C LYS A 4 -0.22 -25.65 5.94
N HIS A 5 -0.84 -26.30 4.95
CA HIS A 5 -1.10 -27.75 5.00
C HIS A 5 0.21 -28.55 5.02
N ALA A 6 1.25 -28.12 4.30
CA ALA A 6 2.56 -28.76 4.36
C ALA A 6 3.19 -28.65 5.77
N LYS A 7 3.08 -27.47 6.42
CA LYS A 7 3.53 -27.26 7.80
C LYS A 7 2.78 -28.12 8.80
N ASP A 8 1.46 -28.17 8.69
CA ASP A 8 0.60 -28.89 9.62
C ASP A 8 0.84 -30.40 9.48
N ASN A 9 0.99 -30.90 8.25
CA ASN A 9 1.34 -32.30 7.97
C ASN A 9 2.75 -32.65 8.46
N PHE A 10 3.75 -31.79 8.23
CA PHE A 10 5.12 -32.02 8.70
C PHE A 10 5.22 -31.90 10.23
N GLY A 11 4.46 -30.98 10.82
CA GLY A 11 4.30 -30.83 12.26
C GLY A 11 3.71 -32.08 12.89
N MET A 12 2.59 -32.59 12.35
CA MET A 12 1.98 -33.86 12.78
C MET A 12 2.91 -35.07 12.58
N ALA A 13 3.53 -35.18 11.40
CA ALA A 13 4.44 -36.31 11.12
C ALA A 13 5.61 -36.32 12.11
N THR A 14 6.15 -35.16 12.46
CA THR A 14 7.29 -35.05 13.38
C THR A 14 6.91 -35.13 14.86
N SER A 15 5.64 -34.91 15.23
CA SER A 15 5.18 -35.07 16.63
C SER A 15 5.06 -36.53 17.08
N HIS A 16 5.05 -37.47 16.14
CA HIS A 16 5.00 -38.91 16.41
C HIS A 16 6.36 -39.60 16.34
N ILE A 17 7.44 -38.85 16.10
CA ILE A 17 8.80 -39.39 15.94
C ILE A 17 9.56 -39.18 17.26
N PRO A 18 10.12 -40.24 17.86
CA PRO A 18 10.95 -40.13 19.06
C PRO A 18 12.19 -39.24 18.82
N ASP A 19 12.59 -38.46 19.82
CA ASP A 19 13.75 -37.56 19.74
C ASP A 19 15.07 -38.28 19.38
N ASN A 20 15.13 -39.61 19.58
CA ASN A 20 16.27 -40.47 19.33
C ASN A 20 16.15 -41.34 18.06
N TYR A 21 15.21 -41.07 17.15
CA TYR A 21 14.94 -41.93 15.99
C TYR A 21 16.14 -42.10 15.05
N ASN A 22 16.59 -41.00 14.43
CA ASN A 22 17.77 -40.98 13.57
C ASN A 22 18.34 -39.54 13.56
N PRO A 23 19.61 -39.32 13.95
CA PRO A 23 20.20 -37.99 14.02
C PRO A 23 20.19 -37.20 12.70
N GLU A 24 20.39 -37.86 11.56
CA GLU A 24 20.36 -37.21 10.24
C GLU A 24 18.94 -36.75 9.90
N PHE A 25 17.94 -37.58 10.18
CA PHE A 25 16.54 -37.25 9.99
C PHE A 25 16.09 -36.10 10.91
N CYS A 26 16.48 -36.12 12.19
CA CYS A 26 16.19 -35.04 13.13
C CYS A 26 16.83 -33.72 12.68
N SER A 27 18.08 -33.75 12.22
CA SER A 27 18.78 -32.59 11.65
C SER A 27 18.06 -32.03 10.42
N PHE A 28 17.63 -32.91 9.51
CA PHE A 28 16.82 -32.52 8.35
C PHE A 28 15.50 -31.85 8.77
N VAL A 29 14.77 -32.44 9.71
CA VAL A 29 13.51 -31.87 10.23
C VAL A 29 13.71 -30.48 10.83
N GLU A 30 14.76 -30.30 11.64
CA GLU A 30 15.09 -28.99 12.20
C GLU A 30 15.42 -27.96 11.11
N GLN A 31 16.18 -28.36 10.09
CA GLN A 31 16.50 -27.51 8.96
C GLN A 31 15.23 -27.09 8.21
N GLN A 32 14.30 -28.02 7.94
CA GLN A 32 13.02 -27.70 7.29
C GLN A 32 12.16 -26.76 8.15
N LYS A 33 12.11 -26.97 9.47
CA LYS A 33 11.41 -26.06 10.40
C LYS A 33 12.02 -24.65 10.38
N LYS A 34 13.34 -24.53 10.33
CA LYS A 34 14.05 -23.24 10.20
C LYS A 34 13.73 -22.55 8.88
N LEU A 35 13.81 -23.26 7.75
CA LEU A 35 13.48 -22.73 6.43
C LEU A 35 12.02 -22.27 6.34
N TYR A 36 11.09 -23.08 6.87
CA TYR A 36 9.68 -22.69 6.94
C TYR A 36 9.50 -21.41 7.76
N LYS A 37 10.09 -21.33 8.96
CA LYS A 37 10.01 -20.14 9.81
C LYS A 37 10.56 -18.89 9.11
N GLN A 38 11.60 -19.05 8.29
CA GLN A 38 12.26 -17.96 7.59
C GLN A 38 11.52 -17.50 6.33
N TYR A 39 10.98 -18.44 5.55
CA TYR A 39 10.47 -18.17 4.20
C TYR A 39 8.97 -18.46 4.02
N SER A 40 8.25 -18.88 5.06
CA SER A 40 6.80 -19.02 4.96
C SER A 40 6.15 -17.67 4.69
N GLY A 41 5.23 -17.62 3.73
CA GLY A 41 4.50 -16.41 3.42
C GLY A 41 5.37 -15.32 2.78
N CYS A 42 6.26 -15.72 1.87
CA CYS A 42 6.97 -14.77 1.02
C CYS A 42 7.06 -15.27 -0.42
N LEU A 43 7.21 -14.34 -1.35
CA LEU A 43 7.62 -14.61 -2.72
C LEU A 43 9.15 -14.69 -2.73
N LEU A 44 9.67 -15.76 -3.32
CA LEU A 44 11.11 -16.05 -3.40
C LEU A 44 11.68 -15.84 -4.81
N GLY A 45 10.81 -15.75 -5.82
CA GLY A 45 11.19 -15.60 -7.20
C GLY A 45 9.97 -15.57 -8.12
N PHE A 46 10.23 -15.51 -9.41
CA PHE A 46 9.20 -15.61 -10.45
C PHE A 46 9.74 -16.38 -11.65
N GLY A 47 8.82 -16.89 -12.47
CA GLY A 47 9.11 -17.51 -13.76
C GLY A 47 7.89 -17.42 -14.67
N ILE A 48 8.06 -17.76 -15.93
CA ILE A 48 7.03 -17.73 -16.95
C ILE A 48 6.67 -19.16 -17.31
N VAL A 49 5.41 -19.52 -17.18
CA VAL A 49 4.88 -20.78 -17.67
C VAL A 49 4.95 -20.75 -19.20
N SER A 50 5.82 -21.56 -19.80
CA SER A 50 6.15 -21.47 -21.23
C SER A 50 5.60 -22.61 -22.09
N SER A 51 5.06 -23.66 -21.47
CA SER A 51 4.43 -24.77 -22.18
C SER A 51 2.97 -24.98 -21.77
N ILE A 52 2.21 -25.62 -22.66
CA ILE A 52 0.90 -26.17 -22.31
C ILE A 52 1.12 -27.24 -21.23
N PRO A 53 0.24 -27.36 -20.21
CA PRO A 53 0.36 -28.40 -19.22
C PRO A 53 0.32 -29.80 -19.85
N GLU A 54 1.29 -30.63 -19.54
CA GLU A 54 1.37 -32.04 -19.92
C GLU A 54 1.03 -32.90 -18.71
N TYR A 55 0.28 -33.98 -18.93
CA TYR A 55 -0.06 -34.93 -17.87
C TYR A 55 0.99 -36.03 -17.80
N ASP A 56 1.58 -36.19 -16.62
CA ASP A 56 2.50 -37.29 -16.33
C ASP A 56 1.70 -38.47 -15.79
N ASP A 57 1.64 -39.55 -16.57
CA ASP A 57 0.93 -40.78 -16.21
C ASP A 57 1.57 -41.55 -15.04
N ILE A 58 2.87 -41.35 -14.79
CA ILE A 58 3.62 -42.01 -13.71
C ILE A 58 3.33 -41.31 -12.38
N GLU A 59 3.51 -39.99 -12.34
CA GLU A 59 3.31 -39.17 -11.14
C GLU A 59 1.84 -38.76 -10.92
N LYS A 60 0.97 -39.02 -11.92
CA LYS A 60 -0.46 -38.66 -11.95
C LYS A 60 -0.71 -37.18 -11.68
N ARG A 61 0.09 -36.31 -12.31
CA ARG A 61 0.09 -34.86 -12.09
C ARG A 61 0.29 -34.11 -13.39
N TRP A 62 -0.28 -32.91 -13.45
CA TRP A 62 -0.07 -31.96 -14.54
C TRP A 62 1.17 -31.12 -14.27
N TYR A 63 2.05 -31.00 -15.26
CA TYR A 63 3.26 -30.20 -15.20
C TYR A 63 3.33 -29.24 -16.39
N SER A 64 4.04 -28.14 -16.22
CA SER A 64 4.37 -27.24 -17.31
C SER A 64 5.76 -26.66 -17.09
N ASN A 65 6.46 -26.38 -18.18
CA ASN A 65 7.79 -25.80 -18.14
C ASN A 65 7.73 -24.36 -17.63
N ILE A 66 8.67 -24.02 -16.75
CA ILE A 66 8.85 -22.67 -16.24
C ILE A 66 10.16 -22.13 -16.80
N GLU A 67 10.05 -21.15 -17.70
CA GLU A 67 11.17 -20.39 -18.22
C GLU A 67 11.43 -19.13 -17.39
N GLN A 68 12.60 -18.53 -17.61
CA GLN A 68 13.00 -17.26 -16.99
C GLN A 68 12.89 -17.26 -15.45
N LEU A 69 13.12 -18.41 -14.82
CA LEU A 69 13.12 -18.53 -13.38
C LEU A 69 14.20 -17.61 -12.79
N ARG A 70 13.77 -16.63 -12.00
CA ARG A 70 14.64 -15.68 -11.30
C ARG A 70 14.32 -15.70 -9.82
N MET A 71 15.34 -15.96 -9.01
CA MET A 71 15.27 -15.87 -7.57
C MET A 71 15.53 -14.45 -7.09
N PHE A 72 14.81 -14.03 -6.05
CA PHE A 72 15.01 -12.75 -5.39
C PHE A 72 16.20 -12.82 -4.44
N LYS A 73 17.02 -11.76 -4.42
CA LYS A 73 18.06 -11.59 -3.38
C LYS A 73 17.43 -11.29 -2.03
N SER A 74 16.34 -10.51 -2.04
CA SER A 74 15.54 -10.18 -0.86
C SER A 74 14.11 -10.69 -1.05
N PRO A 75 13.60 -11.59 -0.18
CA PRO A 75 12.23 -12.08 -0.25
C PRO A 75 11.21 -10.96 -0.11
N ILE A 76 10.06 -11.13 -0.77
CA ILE A 76 8.92 -10.22 -0.63
C ILE A 76 7.91 -10.87 0.29
N PHE A 77 7.72 -10.35 1.50
CA PHE A 77 6.81 -10.92 2.48
C PHE A 77 5.37 -10.53 2.16
N ILE A 78 4.41 -11.39 2.52
CA ILE A 78 2.98 -11.11 2.35
C ILE A 78 2.59 -9.76 2.97
N ASP A 79 3.18 -9.41 4.11
CA ASP A 79 2.93 -8.13 4.76
C ASP A 79 3.29 -6.91 3.91
N ASP A 80 4.19 -7.07 2.93
CA ASP A 80 4.60 -5.99 2.02
C ASP A 80 3.54 -5.72 0.93
N PHE A 81 2.66 -6.67 0.61
CA PHE A 81 1.71 -6.54 -0.51
C PHE A 81 0.25 -6.87 -0.16
N LYS A 82 -0.04 -7.30 1.07
CA LYS A 82 -1.40 -7.64 1.51
C LYS A 82 -2.39 -6.48 1.44
N SER A 83 -1.90 -5.23 1.35
CA SER A 83 -2.75 -4.05 1.20
C SER A 83 -3.40 -3.93 -0.19
N PHE A 84 -2.82 -4.56 -1.21
CA PHE A 84 -3.34 -4.51 -2.59
C PHE A 84 -3.50 -5.88 -3.28
N ILE A 85 -2.95 -6.96 -2.70
CA ILE A 85 -3.15 -8.34 -3.16
C ILE A 85 -3.75 -9.20 -2.04
N ILE A 86 -4.94 -9.73 -2.29
CA ILE A 86 -5.60 -10.69 -1.39
C ILE A 86 -5.23 -12.10 -1.84
N ILE A 87 -4.48 -12.82 -1.00
CA ILE A 87 -4.04 -14.17 -1.30
C ILE A 87 -5.16 -15.15 -0.98
N ASN A 88 -5.48 -16.01 -1.95
CA ASN A 88 -6.41 -17.10 -1.71
C ASN A 88 -5.79 -18.13 -0.74
N ARG A 89 -6.45 -18.39 0.40
CA ARG A 89 -5.97 -19.34 1.41
C ARG A 89 -6.34 -20.80 1.11
N THR A 90 -7.29 -21.03 0.21
CA THR A 90 -7.77 -22.37 -0.19
C THR A 90 -7.15 -22.82 -1.50
N ASN A 91 -6.88 -21.90 -2.43
CA ASN A 91 -6.28 -22.23 -3.73
C ASN A 91 -4.78 -21.89 -3.75
N SER A 92 -4.03 -22.64 -4.56
CA SER A 92 -2.58 -22.41 -4.74
C SER A 92 -2.28 -21.29 -5.76
N ILE A 93 -3.31 -20.64 -6.31
CA ILE A 93 -3.21 -19.63 -7.37
C ILE A 93 -3.98 -18.38 -6.94
N THR A 94 -3.35 -17.21 -7.08
CA THR A 94 -3.97 -15.89 -6.92
C THR A 94 -3.81 -15.13 -8.23
N TYR A 95 -4.93 -14.75 -8.86
CA TYR A 95 -4.91 -13.97 -10.09
C TYR A 95 -4.75 -12.48 -9.77
N LEU A 96 -3.91 -11.79 -10.54
CA LEU A 96 -3.65 -10.36 -10.41
C LEU A 96 -4.19 -9.62 -11.62
N ASN A 97 -4.82 -8.46 -11.41
CA ASN A 97 -5.08 -7.51 -12.50
C ASN A 97 -3.83 -6.68 -12.84
N ASP A 98 -3.88 -5.94 -13.94
CA ASP A 98 -2.74 -5.16 -14.44
C ASP A 98 -2.18 -4.18 -13.40
N ASN A 99 -3.06 -3.48 -12.67
CA ASN A 99 -2.64 -2.53 -11.64
C ASN A 99 -1.96 -3.24 -10.46
N GLN A 100 -2.51 -4.37 -9.99
CA GLN A 100 -1.88 -5.19 -8.94
C GLN A 100 -0.52 -5.71 -9.38
N TRP A 101 -0.40 -6.10 -10.66
CA TRP A 101 0.86 -6.58 -11.22
C TRP A 101 1.91 -5.47 -11.32
N GLU A 102 1.55 -4.27 -11.77
CA GLU A 102 2.46 -3.11 -11.77
C GLU A 102 2.94 -2.75 -10.37
N GLN A 103 2.03 -2.70 -9.39
CA GLN A 103 2.38 -2.43 -7.98
C GLN A 103 3.32 -3.50 -7.41
N LEU A 104 3.07 -4.78 -7.71
CA LEU A 104 3.95 -5.85 -7.27
C LEU A 104 5.34 -5.77 -7.92
N LYS A 105 5.42 -5.46 -9.23
CA LYS A 105 6.71 -5.24 -9.92
C LYS A 105 7.49 -4.10 -9.30
N TRP A 106 6.82 -2.99 -8.96
CA TRP A 106 7.42 -1.86 -8.26
C TRP A 106 7.99 -2.28 -6.90
N LEU A 107 7.20 -2.98 -6.09
CA LEU A 107 7.64 -3.50 -4.79
C LEU A 107 8.84 -4.44 -4.91
N ILE A 108 8.81 -5.37 -5.88
CA ILE A 108 9.92 -6.27 -6.16
C ILE A 108 11.16 -5.47 -6.55
N HIS A 109 11.03 -4.45 -7.40
CA HIS A 109 12.14 -3.60 -7.81
C HIS A 109 12.76 -2.86 -6.61
N GLN A 110 11.95 -2.29 -5.71
CA GLN A 110 12.45 -1.60 -4.51
C GLN A 110 13.34 -2.51 -3.64
N LYS A 111 12.96 -3.78 -3.47
CA LYS A 111 13.75 -4.76 -2.69
C LYS A 111 14.83 -5.48 -3.50
N ASN A 112 14.70 -5.52 -4.82
CA ASN A 112 15.58 -6.20 -5.75
C ASN A 112 15.85 -5.32 -7.00
N PRO A 113 16.69 -4.27 -6.90
CA PRO A 113 16.80 -3.19 -7.91
C PRO A 113 17.21 -3.61 -9.33
N VAL A 114 17.70 -4.84 -9.51
CA VAL A 114 18.06 -5.36 -10.84
C VAL A 114 16.83 -5.88 -11.60
N LEU A 115 15.77 -6.26 -10.87
CA LEU A 115 14.54 -6.83 -11.41
C LEU A 115 13.53 -5.72 -11.71
N PHE A 116 12.75 -5.88 -12.78
CA PHE A 116 11.69 -4.95 -13.18
C PHE A 116 12.12 -3.47 -13.22
N LYS A 117 13.30 -3.17 -13.79
CA LYS A 117 13.83 -1.79 -13.90
C LYS A 117 12.88 -0.77 -14.56
N LYS A 118 11.91 -1.25 -15.35
CA LYS A 118 10.88 -0.45 -16.03
C LYS A 118 9.51 -0.54 -15.33
N ALA A 119 9.45 -0.98 -14.08
CA ALA A 119 8.21 -1.01 -13.32
C ALA A 119 7.59 0.39 -13.29
N SER A 120 6.29 0.47 -13.52
CA SER A 120 5.57 1.74 -13.46
C SER A 120 5.62 2.28 -12.03
N ILE A 121 6.03 3.53 -11.89
CA ILE A 121 5.99 4.21 -10.60
C ILE A 121 4.50 4.38 -10.21
N PRO A 122 4.09 3.96 -9.01
CA PRO A 122 2.74 4.18 -8.52
C PRO A 122 2.37 5.67 -8.51
N ASN A 123 1.07 5.98 -8.45
CA ASN A 123 0.63 7.36 -8.29
C ASN A 123 1.10 7.96 -6.96
N ALA A 124 1.07 9.29 -6.85
CA ALA A 124 1.60 9.99 -5.69
C ALA A 124 0.88 9.61 -4.39
N ASP A 125 -0.43 9.32 -4.47
CA ASP A 125 -1.24 8.92 -3.32
C ASP A 125 -0.81 7.58 -2.73
N VAL A 126 -0.49 6.59 -3.58
CA VAL A 126 0.04 5.29 -3.13
C VAL A 126 1.40 5.46 -2.47
N LEU A 127 2.32 6.21 -3.09
CA LEU A 127 3.64 6.47 -2.51
C LEU A 127 3.54 7.18 -1.16
N ASN A 128 2.67 8.18 -1.05
CA ASN A 128 2.43 8.89 0.20
C ASN A 128 1.84 7.96 1.28
N ARG A 129 0.95 7.04 0.90
CA ARG A 129 0.40 6.04 1.82
C ARG A 129 1.48 5.10 2.35
N GLU A 130 2.27 4.49 1.45
CA GLU A 130 3.38 3.60 1.82
C GLU A 130 4.40 4.29 2.72
N PHE A 131 4.72 5.55 2.42
CA PHE A 131 5.60 6.37 3.25
C PHE A 131 5.00 6.59 4.64
N ASN A 132 3.74 7.02 4.73
CA ASN A 132 3.07 7.25 6.02
C ASN A 132 2.92 5.97 6.85
N GLU A 133 2.66 4.82 6.22
CA GLU A 133 2.66 3.51 6.90
C GLU A 133 4.04 3.18 7.48
N SER A 134 5.11 3.45 6.71
CA SER A 134 6.49 3.27 7.17
C SER A 134 6.83 4.20 8.34
N VAL A 135 6.37 5.46 8.29
CA VAL A 135 6.50 6.42 9.39
C VAL A 135 5.76 5.93 10.63
N ASN A 136 4.50 5.51 10.50
CA ASN A 136 3.69 5.01 11.62
C ASN A 136 4.34 3.77 12.28
N LYS A 137 4.92 2.88 11.49
CA LYS A 137 5.69 1.74 12.01
C LYS A 137 6.93 2.20 12.77
N ALA A 138 7.65 3.19 12.24
CA ALA A 138 8.86 3.73 12.86
C ALA A 138 8.58 4.51 14.16
N ILE A 139 7.46 5.23 14.24
CA ILE A 139 7.06 6.05 15.41
C ILE A 139 6.99 5.22 16.71
N SER A 140 6.73 3.91 16.61
CA SER A 140 6.73 3.01 17.77
C SER A 140 8.10 2.88 18.47
N LYS A 141 9.20 3.29 17.82
CA LYS A 141 10.55 3.22 18.38
C LYS A 141 10.85 4.38 19.33
N PRO A 142 11.75 4.20 20.33
CA PRO A 142 12.21 5.30 21.18
C PRO A 142 12.85 6.46 20.40
N LEU A 143 12.63 7.69 20.85
CA LEU A 143 13.13 8.91 20.19
C LEU A 143 14.65 8.91 19.98
N GLU A 144 15.42 8.48 20.98
CA GLU A 144 16.88 8.41 20.88
C GLU A 144 17.36 7.40 19.83
N GLN A 145 16.63 6.29 19.69
CA GLN A 145 16.90 5.32 18.62
C GLN A 145 16.62 5.94 17.25
N LEU A 146 15.46 6.59 17.08
CA LEU A 146 15.11 7.27 15.82
C LEU A 146 16.14 8.33 15.44
N LYS A 147 16.60 9.12 16.41
CA LYS A 147 17.64 10.15 16.21
C LYS A 147 18.95 9.55 15.72
N LYS A 148 19.39 8.44 16.30
CA LYS A 148 20.61 7.73 15.88
C LYS A 148 20.47 7.16 14.47
N GLU A 149 19.34 6.53 14.16
CA GLU A 149 19.04 5.98 12.83
C GLU A 149 19.00 7.10 11.76
N ALA A 150 18.30 8.21 12.03
CA ALA A 150 18.16 9.35 11.10
C ALA A 150 19.50 10.02 10.74
N LYS A 151 20.39 10.18 11.73
CA LYS A 151 21.75 10.70 11.49
C LYS A 151 22.58 9.78 10.61
N LYS A 152 22.43 8.47 10.77
CA LYS A 152 23.16 7.47 9.97
C LYS A 152 22.63 7.39 8.53
N SER A 153 21.35 7.65 8.33
CA SER A 153 20.68 7.57 7.04
C SER A 153 20.62 8.92 6.29
N SER A 154 21.33 9.95 6.74
CA SER A 154 21.33 11.25 6.07
C SER A 154 21.99 11.14 4.69
N SER A 155 21.20 11.25 3.62
CA SER A 155 21.65 11.25 2.24
C SER A 155 20.87 12.27 1.41
N HIS A 156 21.39 12.62 0.23
CA HIS A 156 20.61 13.41 -0.73
C HIS A 156 19.37 12.63 -1.17
N SER A 157 18.22 13.30 -1.21
CA SER A 157 16.97 12.69 -1.67
C SER A 157 17.03 12.46 -3.19
N THR A 158 16.63 11.26 -3.63
CA THR A 158 16.43 11.00 -5.06
C THR A 158 15.04 11.48 -5.48
N ALA A 159 14.98 12.20 -6.61
CA ALA A 159 13.70 12.62 -7.19
C ALA A 159 13.14 11.53 -8.12
N SER A 160 11.83 11.31 -8.07
CA SER A 160 11.10 10.45 -9.00
C SER A 160 9.97 11.23 -9.66
N THR A 161 9.79 11.07 -10.97
CA THR A 161 8.68 11.70 -11.70
C THR A 161 7.44 10.83 -11.60
N VAL A 162 6.34 11.40 -11.12
CA VAL A 162 5.06 10.70 -10.94
C VAL A 162 4.00 11.32 -11.86
N ARG A 163 3.16 10.48 -12.47
CA ARG A 163 1.97 10.95 -13.20
C ARG A 163 0.80 11.08 -12.23
N THR A 164 0.15 12.23 -12.23
CA THR A 164 -1.03 12.50 -11.40
C THR A 164 -2.21 12.90 -12.28
N ASN A 165 -3.41 12.47 -11.89
CA ASN A 165 -4.64 12.90 -12.53
C ASN A 165 -5.08 14.21 -11.87
N ILE A 166 -5.29 15.24 -12.68
CA ILE A 166 -5.76 16.54 -12.22
C ILE A 166 -7.18 16.74 -12.73
N TYR A 167 -8.09 17.05 -11.82
CA TYR A 167 -9.45 17.51 -12.18
C TYR A 167 -9.44 19.03 -12.31
N HIS A 168 -9.83 19.53 -13.47
CA HIS A 168 -9.98 20.97 -13.70
C HIS A 168 -11.19 21.48 -12.91
N ARG A 169 -10.95 22.42 -12.00
CA ARG A 169 -11.98 23.04 -11.16
C ARG A 169 -12.37 24.40 -11.73
N ASN A 170 -13.63 24.76 -11.62
CA ASN A 170 -14.15 26.04 -12.04
C ASN A 170 -13.72 27.14 -11.04
N PRO A 171 -12.88 28.10 -11.48
CA PRO A 171 -12.37 29.14 -10.59
C PRO A 171 -13.47 30.05 -10.04
N ILE A 172 -14.58 30.23 -10.76
CA ILE A 172 -15.71 31.07 -10.32
C ILE A 172 -16.41 30.43 -9.12
N ILE A 173 -16.58 29.11 -9.11
CA ILE A 173 -17.19 28.38 -7.99
C ILE A 173 -16.28 28.49 -6.76
N ALA A 174 -14.98 28.23 -6.94
CA ALA A 174 -14.03 28.35 -5.84
C ALA A 174 -13.99 29.77 -5.25
N ALA A 175 -14.00 30.81 -6.09
CA ALA A 175 -14.03 32.20 -5.65
C ALA A 175 -15.35 32.53 -4.93
N TYR A 176 -16.48 32.10 -5.47
CA TYR A 176 -17.80 32.27 -4.87
C TYR A 176 -17.87 31.65 -3.46
N VAL A 177 -17.45 30.40 -3.34
CA VAL A 177 -17.46 29.64 -2.07
C VAL A 177 -16.59 30.33 -1.01
N LYS A 178 -15.40 30.78 -1.38
CA LYS A 178 -14.51 31.53 -0.47
C LYS A 178 -15.13 32.86 -0.03
N LYS A 179 -15.71 33.63 -0.96
CA LYS A 179 -16.38 34.90 -0.66
C LYS A 179 -17.60 34.71 0.25
N ARG A 180 -18.45 33.72 -0.05
CA ARG A 180 -19.64 33.38 0.76
C ARG A 180 -19.29 33.05 2.20
N ALA A 181 -18.14 32.42 2.43
CA ALA A 181 -17.67 32.06 3.76
C ALA A 181 -17.18 33.24 4.60
N ASN A 182 -17.00 34.43 4.00
CA ASN A 182 -16.67 35.68 4.68
C ASN A 182 -15.46 35.57 5.64
N GLY A 183 -14.44 34.80 5.24
CA GLY A 183 -13.23 34.60 6.03
C GLY A 183 -13.37 33.65 7.22
N TYR A 184 -14.49 32.91 7.34
CA TYR A 184 -14.69 31.88 8.36
C TYR A 184 -14.73 30.49 7.76
N CYS A 185 -14.08 29.53 8.40
CA CYS A 185 -14.15 28.12 8.02
C CYS A 185 -15.57 27.59 8.22
N GLN A 186 -16.14 26.96 7.18
CA GLN A 186 -17.50 26.43 7.23
C GLN A 186 -17.62 25.13 8.05
N LEU A 187 -16.51 24.53 8.50
CA LEU A 187 -16.52 23.39 9.42
C LEU A 187 -16.38 23.83 10.89
N CYS A 188 -15.25 24.42 11.26
CA CYS A 188 -14.96 24.77 12.64
C CYS A 188 -15.51 26.13 13.07
N GLY A 189 -16.01 26.95 12.15
CA GLY A 189 -16.53 28.29 12.43
C GLY A 189 -15.47 29.35 12.79
N LEU A 190 -14.19 28.98 12.85
CA LEU A 190 -13.10 29.90 13.19
C LEU A 190 -12.70 30.74 11.97
N LYS A 191 -12.14 31.93 12.22
CA LYS A 191 -11.53 32.78 11.19
C LYS A 191 -10.41 32.04 10.46
N ALA A 192 -10.15 32.44 9.21
CA ALA A 192 -8.99 31.99 8.45
C ALA A 192 -7.71 32.18 9.29
N PRO A 193 -6.79 31.21 9.28
CA PRO A 193 -5.62 31.24 10.17
C PRO A 193 -4.59 32.31 9.79
N PHE A 194 -4.62 32.78 8.55
CA PHE A 194 -3.78 33.84 8.03
C PHE A 194 -4.44 34.50 6.81
N VAL A 195 -3.86 35.59 6.35
CA VAL A 195 -4.21 36.25 5.07
C VAL A 195 -3.16 35.93 4.02
N ASP A 196 -3.56 35.87 2.76
CA ASP A 196 -2.62 35.71 1.64
C ASP A 196 -1.84 37.01 1.35
N GLN A 197 -0.95 36.95 0.35
CA GLN A 197 -0.13 38.10 -0.05
C GLN A 197 -0.94 39.30 -0.57
N TYR A 198 -2.23 39.12 -0.84
CA TYR A 198 -3.15 40.18 -1.28
C TYR A 198 -4.05 40.69 -0.14
N GLY A 199 -3.86 40.18 1.08
CA GLY A 199 -4.65 40.58 2.25
C GLY A 199 -5.97 39.82 2.40
N GLU A 200 -6.24 38.81 1.59
CA GLU A 200 -7.48 38.05 1.63
C GLU A 200 -7.41 36.89 2.65
N PRO A 201 -8.47 36.61 3.43
CA PRO A 201 -8.50 35.46 4.34
C PRO A 201 -8.22 34.13 3.62
N TYR A 202 -7.21 33.39 4.06
CA TYR A 202 -6.82 32.14 3.41
C TYR A 202 -7.74 30.97 3.79
N LEU A 203 -8.65 30.63 2.87
CA LEU A 203 -9.47 29.43 2.90
C LEU A 203 -9.30 28.62 1.60
N GLU A 204 -9.52 27.32 1.69
CA GLU A 204 -9.43 26.37 0.59
C GLU A 204 -10.83 25.87 0.23
N CYS A 205 -11.13 25.79 -1.08
CA CYS A 205 -12.38 25.23 -1.56
C CYS A 205 -12.31 23.71 -1.54
N HIS A 206 -13.26 23.08 -0.86
CA HIS A 206 -13.38 21.64 -0.70
C HIS A 206 -14.69 21.14 -1.30
N HIS A 207 -14.61 20.10 -2.12
CA HIS A 207 -15.78 19.35 -2.59
C HIS A 207 -16.19 18.34 -1.53
N ILE A 208 -17.44 18.41 -1.04
CA ILE A 208 -17.96 17.50 0.00
C ILE A 208 -18.00 16.07 -0.57
N ASP A 209 -18.67 15.91 -1.71
CA ASP A 209 -18.60 14.71 -2.53
C ASP A 209 -17.43 14.89 -3.52
N TRP A 210 -16.36 14.12 -3.33
CA TRP A 210 -15.10 14.34 -4.04
C TRP A 210 -15.23 14.14 -5.56
N LEU A 211 -14.53 14.96 -6.36
CA LEU A 211 -14.49 14.82 -7.82
C LEU A 211 -13.96 13.45 -8.27
N SER A 212 -13.01 12.87 -7.53
CA SER A 212 -12.48 11.52 -7.79
C SER A 212 -13.54 10.43 -7.66
N ASN A 213 -14.61 10.70 -6.91
CA ASN A 213 -15.73 9.80 -6.68
C ASN A 213 -16.95 10.18 -7.55
N GLY A 214 -16.78 11.03 -8.56
CA GLY A 214 -17.85 11.48 -9.44
C GLY A 214 -18.68 12.65 -8.91
N GLY A 215 -18.24 13.31 -7.83
CA GLY A 215 -18.89 14.51 -7.33
C GLY A 215 -18.91 15.65 -8.34
N MET A 216 -19.94 16.49 -8.27
CA MET A 216 -20.07 17.65 -9.17
C MET A 216 -19.23 18.82 -8.70
N ASP A 217 -18.68 19.58 -9.65
CA ASP A 217 -18.09 20.88 -9.37
C ASP A 217 -19.19 21.96 -9.37
N SER A 218 -19.92 22.06 -8.25
CA SER A 218 -21.05 22.99 -8.07
C SER A 218 -20.96 23.73 -6.71
N PRO A 219 -21.60 24.91 -6.58
CA PRO A 219 -21.67 25.63 -5.30
C PRO A 219 -22.35 24.85 -4.16
N ASP A 220 -23.25 23.92 -4.50
CA ASP A 220 -24.00 23.05 -3.56
C ASP A 220 -23.14 21.87 -3.06
N ASN A 221 -22.04 21.56 -3.76
CA ASN A 221 -21.09 20.54 -3.36
C ASN A 221 -19.77 21.14 -2.83
N CYS A 222 -19.66 22.47 -2.74
CA CYS A 222 -18.41 23.14 -2.37
C CYS A 222 -18.54 24.00 -1.12
N VAL A 223 -17.51 23.91 -0.26
CA VAL A 223 -17.39 24.66 1.00
C VAL A 223 -15.99 25.24 1.17
N ALA A 224 -15.89 26.34 1.93
CA ALA A 224 -14.61 26.96 2.25
C ALA A 224 -14.10 26.49 3.62
N LEU A 225 -12.92 25.89 3.64
CA LEU A 225 -12.30 25.33 4.84
C LEU A 225 -10.95 25.99 5.13
N CYS A 226 -10.58 26.09 6.41
CA CYS A 226 -9.20 26.38 6.76
C CYS A 226 -8.30 25.17 6.42
N PRO A 227 -6.98 25.37 6.22
CA PRO A 227 -6.04 24.29 5.87
C PRO A 227 -6.13 23.07 6.80
N ASN A 228 -6.32 23.29 8.10
CA ASN A 228 -6.44 22.23 9.10
C ASN A 228 -7.72 21.38 8.88
N CYS A 229 -8.87 22.04 8.73
CA CYS A 229 -10.14 21.35 8.48
C CYS A 229 -10.15 20.67 7.11
N HIS A 230 -9.58 21.32 6.09
CA HIS A 230 -9.46 20.73 4.77
C HIS A 230 -8.64 19.44 4.82
N ARG A 231 -7.48 19.46 5.48
CA ARG A 231 -6.65 18.25 5.63
C ARG A 231 -7.33 17.19 6.50
N LYS A 232 -8.07 17.58 7.55
CA LYS A 232 -8.91 16.68 8.36
C LYS A 232 -9.92 15.92 7.48
N MET A 233 -10.59 16.61 6.54
CA MET A 233 -11.53 15.96 5.62
C MET A 233 -10.84 14.94 4.70
N HIS A 234 -9.63 15.22 4.22
CA HIS A 234 -8.87 14.27 3.40
C HIS A 234 -8.36 13.04 4.16
N ILE A 235 -8.13 13.16 5.48
CA ILE A 235 -7.57 12.08 6.31
C ILE A 235 -8.65 11.28 7.04
N ILE A 236 -9.58 11.97 7.68
CA ILE A 236 -10.59 11.38 8.58
C ILE A 236 -11.91 11.17 7.84
N ASN A 237 -12.38 12.18 7.10
CA ASN A 237 -13.65 12.16 6.37
C ASN A 237 -14.85 11.71 7.23
N ASP A 238 -14.99 12.28 8.44
CA ASP A 238 -16.01 11.90 9.42
C ASP A 238 -17.44 12.24 8.96
N SER A 239 -18.40 11.33 9.21
CA SER A 239 -19.78 11.52 8.76
C SER A 239 -20.48 12.73 9.39
N ASN A 240 -20.16 13.10 10.64
CA ASN A 240 -20.75 14.28 11.27
C ASN A 240 -20.19 15.58 10.67
N ASP A 241 -18.89 15.59 10.35
CA ASP A 241 -18.27 16.71 9.64
C ASP A 241 -18.93 16.85 8.25
N ILE A 242 -19.10 15.76 7.50
CA ILE A 242 -19.78 15.77 6.19
C ILE A 242 -21.20 16.35 6.32
N ASN A 243 -21.99 15.87 7.28
CA ASN A 243 -23.36 16.38 7.50
C ASN A 243 -23.37 17.87 7.84
N THR A 244 -22.41 18.31 8.67
CA THR A 244 -22.23 19.74 8.99
C THR A 244 -21.95 20.52 7.72
N LEU A 245 -21.05 20.05 6.86
CA LEU A 245 -20.72 20.74 5.61
C LEU A 245 -21.88 20.77 4.62
N LYS A 246 -22.66 19.68 4.51
CA LYS A 246 -23.86 19.64 3.66
C LYS A 246 -24.89 20.69 4.09
N SER A 247 -25.03 20.96 5.39
CA SER A 247 -25.90 22.02 5.90
C SER A 247 -25.40 23.45 5.62
N LYS A 248 -24.13 23.61 5.21
CA LYS A 248 -23.47 24.89 4.94
C LYS A 248 -23.23 25.14 3.45
N ALA A 249 -23.41 24.13 2.62
CA ALA A 249 -23.42 24.27 1.18
C ALA A 249 -24.71 24.98 0.74
N LEU A 250 -24.74 25.43 -0.53
CA LEU A 250 -25.91 26.17 -1.05
C LEU A 250 -27.14 25.27 -1.12
#